data_AF-A0A2N2EPG5-F1
#
_entry.id   AF-A0A2N2EPG5-F1
#
_cell.length_a   1.000
_cell.length_b   1.000
_cell.length_c   1.000
_cell.angle_alpha   90.00
_cell.angle_beta   90.00
_cell.angle_gamma   90.00
#
_symmetry.space_group_name_H-M   'P 1'
#
loop_
_entity.id
_entity.type
_entity.pdbx_description
1 polymer ?
#
loop_
_entity_poly.entity_id
_entity_poly.type
_entity_poly.pdbx_seq_one_letter_code
_entity_poly.pdbx_strand_id
1 'polypeptide(L)'
;MKNKLKILSLAAALLLPQYLLAAAGPGADLVQKCQDNVDKAKKQLSPVVAQECVQKLNGPALTELKNADPEKAAAIISYNNALVDFKKLTSNYSGKSLAEALAREMESDYCALCDLGLGPRPEAAFSWLETNSGGRLETVKRAVRTWDALGATRTRSLAAEAENYARDSWNGQQIMARYERLSTWARKNTDILTRAPAAAAAKPDFAALADTLRADLVMDGDDYYVDQLDSLAINAAKAAPAGAAAAAKKDKAAADAAGKAAALKGRSASEQKDYLDGAFDNALPGSGVPAVETGGKSAKFTPVPITPAQAVQLSAKMGTVKDGKFTGYLADEVRGTKAGDEVVAFFGDKTYAASGGNALNLKFERGTGNLSNALGWWSGDKKTTTVNTNLVDDYCAGKKITPEQMLKSDEHLKGVARYVAPNFVHETMHQRQDAWASRNGLDYIKYRGGSTGQPYQMEMETEAFSMQAAFSAEKAKKTGPAYLAQISPSHRANAERFMEDGVDAMRTEKHKLYTGISSMEGASAQEFRKAQGAAAYVKLLEDKRRDAPASLTEAEQADLKLYREAMDKRFKWYTMIQQKSAADERKMLEWREGFDAPTVSVVPLPGA
;
A
#
# COMPACT_ATOMS: atom_id res chain seq x y z
N MET A 1 15.57 -48.91 -63.16
CA MET A 1 15.19 -48.43 -61.79
C MET A 1 15.84 -47.07 -61.47
N LYS A 2 15.58 -46.01 -62.23
CA LYS A 2 16.23 -44.68 -62.03
C LYS A 2 15.27 -43.47 -61.98
N ASN A 3 13.95 -43.69 -61.92
CA ASN A 3 12.95 -42.60 -61.96
C ASN A 3 12.01 -42.52 -60.75
N LYS A 4 12.27 -43.24 -59.63
CA LYS A 4 11.42 -43.17 -58.43
C LYS A 4 11.99 -42.32 -57.27
N LEU A 5 13.18 -41.74 -57.41
CA LEU A 5 13.85 -41.01 -56.32
C LEU A 5 13.69 -39.48 -56.35
N LYS A 6 13.02 -38.90 -57.35
CA LYS A 6 12.86 -37.43 -57.48
C LYS A 6 11.50 -36.89 -57.02
N ILE A 7 10.55 -37.74 -56.64
CA ILE A 7 9.20 -37.30 -56.20
C ILE A 7 9.12 -37.17 -54.67
N LEU A 8 10.03 -37.78 -53.90
CA LEU A 8 10.02 -37.66 -52.43
C LEU A 8 10.64 -36.34 -51.90
N SER A 9 11.44 -35.62 -52.69
CA SER A 9 12.10 -34.39 -52.22
C SER A 9 11.27 -33.11 -52.43
N LEU A 10 10.18 -33.15 -53.20
CA LEU A 10 9.32 -31.99 -53.44
C LEU A 10 8.14 -31.91 -52.46
N ALA A 11 7.71 -33.03 -51.88
CA ALA A 11 6.64 -33.06 -50.88
C ALA A 11 7.09 -32.56 -49.50
N ALA A 12 8.38 -32.64 -49.17
CA ALA A 12 8.94 -32.12 -47.92
C ALA A 12 9.05 -30.57 -47.92
N ALA A 13 9.20 -29.93 -49.08
CA ALA A 13 9.31 -28.48 -49.20
C ALA A 13 7.95 -27.75 -49.12
N LEU A 14 6.84 -28.45 -49.37
CA LEU A 14 5.47 -27.88 -49.33
C LEU A 14 4.78 -28.08 -47.97
N LEU A 15 5.31 -28.90 -47.06
CA LEU A 15 4.79 -29.07 -45.71
C LEU A 15 5.48 -28.17 -44.67
N LEU A 16 6.67 -27.62 -44.97
CA LEU A 16 7.39 -26.71 -44.09
C LEU A 16 6.73 -25.33 -43.87
N PRO A 17 5.98 -24.71 -44.82
CA PRO A 17 5.37 -23.40 -44.59
C PRO A 17 4.15 -23.46 -43.66
N GLN A 18 3.47 -24.61 -43.56
CA GLN A 18 2.24 -24.73 -42.75
C GLN A 18 2.53 -24.90 -41.25
N TYR A 19 3.69 -25.46 -40.88
CA TYR A 19 4.13 -25.48 -39.47
C TYR A 19 4.65 -24.12 -38.99
N LEU A 20 5.16 -23.27 -39.89
CA LEU A 20 5.58 -21.91 -39.55
C LEU A 20 4.39 -20.93 -39.45
N LEU A 21 3.31 -21.14 -40.22
CA LEU A 21 2.08 -20.34 -40.12
C LEU A 21 1.16 -20.76 -38.97
N ALA A 22 1.27 -22.00 -38.49
CA ALA A 22 0.58 -22.46 -37.27
C ALA A 22 1.21 -21.93 -35.97
N ALA A 23 2.36 -21.24 -36.04
CA ALA A 23 3.05 -20.67 -34.88
C ALA A 23 2.57 -19.25 -34.49
N ALA A 24 1.69 -18.63 -35.28
CA ALA A 24 1.09 -17.34 -34.94
C ALA A 24 -0.24 -17.56 -34.19
N GLY A 25 -0.15 -18.12 -32.98
CA GLY A 25 -1.30 -18.20 -32.08
C GLY A 25 -1.88 -16.81 -31.77
N PRO A 26 -3.14 -16.72 -31.31
CA PRO A 26 -3.75 -15.46 -30.90
C PRO A 26 -2.89 -14.74 -29.86
N GLY A 27 -2.27 -13.63 -30.25
CA GLY A 27 -1.42 -12.83 -29.37
C GLY A 27 0.08 -13.09 -29.46
N ALA A 28 0.58 -13.85 -30.46
CA ALA A 28 2.01 -14.01 -30.70
C ALA A 28 2.75 -12.66 -30.82
N ASP A 29 2.18 -11.69 -31.55
CA ASP A 29 2.74 -10.34 -31.68
C ASP A 29 2.83 -9.61 -30.33
N LEU A 30 1.80 -9.77 -29.48
CA LEU A 30 1.79 -9.19 -28.14
C LEU A 30 2.88 -9.84 -27.28
N VAL A 31 2.98 -11.18 -27.29
CA VAL A 31 4.03 -11.90 -26.53
C VAL A 31 5.41 -11.47 -26.98
N GLN A 32 5.65 -11.36 -28.29
CA GLN A 32 6.93 -10.91 -28.83
C GLN A 32 7.23 -9.47 -28.43
N LYS A 33 6.25 -8.57 -28.51
CA LYS A 33 6.38 -7.19 -28.02
C LYS A 33 6.74 -7.14 -26.54
N CYS A 34 6.09 -7.95 -25.72
CA CYS A 34 6.35 -8.00 -24.27
C CYS A 34 7.71 -8.60 -23.93
N GLN A 35 8.18 -9.57 -24.72
CA GLN A 35 9.53 -10.11 -24.63
C GLN A 35 10.56 -9.07 -25.03
N ASP A 36 10.36 -8.40 -26.16
CA ASP A 36 11.27 -7.40 -26.71
C ASP A 36 11.45 -6.22 -25.76
N ASN A 37 10.38 -5.85 -25.04
CA ASN A 37 10.42 -4.78 -24.06
C ASN A 37 11.40 -5.06 -22.92
N VAL A 38 11.54 -6.32 -22.52
CA VAL A 38 12.36 -6.76 -21.36
C VAL A 38 13.65 -7.46 -21.79
N ASP A 39 13.93 -7.51 -23.08
CA ASP A 39 15.18 -8.01 -23.63
C ASP A 39 16.30 -6.98 -23.42
N LYS A 40 17.29 -7.37 -22.60
CA LYS A 40 18.45 -6.52 -22.28
C LYS A 40 19.25 -6.11 -23.52
N ALA A 41 19.24 -6.92 -24.58
CA ALA A 41 19.94 -6.61 -25.82
C ALA A 41 19.24 -5.49 -26.59
N LYS A 42 17.90 -5.39 -26.49
CA LYS A 42 17.09 -4.38 -27.18
C LYS A 42 16.98 -3.07 -26.41
N LYS A 43 17.26 -3.08 -25.09
CA LYS A 43 17.28 -1.90 -24.21
C LYS A 43 16.03 -1.01 -24.30
N GLN A 44 14.87 -1.60 -24.59
CA GLN A 44 13.62 -0.85 -24.71
C GLN A 44 13.11 -0.41 -23.33
N LEU A 45 12.92 -1.36 -22.41
CA LEU A 45 12.51 -1.15 -21.01
C LEU A 45 11.41 -0.07 -20.86
N SER A 46 10.45 -0.02 -21.78
CA SER A 46 9.46 1.05 -21.84
C SER A 46 8.35 0.77 -20.82
N PRO A 47 8.05 1.71 -19.90
CA PRO A 47 6.96 1.53 -18.94
C PRO A 47 5.59 1.56 -19.62
N VAL A 48 5.44 2.24 -20.77
CA VAL A 48 4.19 2.28 -21.54
C VAL A 48 3.92 0.92 -22.18
N VAL A 49 4.94 0.32 -22.81
CA VAL A 49 4.82 -1.04 -23.36
C VAL A 49 4.60 -2.05 -22.23
N ALA A 50 5.29 -1.89 -21.10
CA ALA A 50 5.11 -2.75 -19.95
C ALA A 50 3.67 -2.71 -19.41
N GLN A 51 3.07 -1.52 -19.32
CA GLN A 51 1.67 -1.35 -18.92
C GLN A 51 0.72 -2.07 -19.88
N GLU A 52 0.93 -1.92 -21.18
CA GLU A 52 0.14 -2.64 -22.19
C GLU A 52 0.28 -4.15 -22.04
N CYS A 53 1.49 -4.65 -21.78
CA CYS A 53 1.76 -6.06 -21.55
C CYS A 53 1.03 -6.59 -20.31
N VAL A 54 1.10 -5.87 -19.17
CA VAL A 54 0.38 -6.26 -17.94
C VAL A 54 -1.14 -6.32 -18.18
N GLN A 55 -1.69 -5.36 -18.91
CA GLN A 55 -3.14 -5.30 -19.18
C GLN A 55 -3.62 -6.35 -20.19
N LYS A 56 -2.89 -6.55 -21.30
CA LYS A 56 -3.37 -7.37 -22.42
C LYS A 56 -2.93 -8.83 -22.38
N LEU A 57 -1.84 -9.15 -21.66
CA LEU A 57 -1.34 -10.52 -21.60
C LEU A 57 -2.30 -11.44 -20.80
N ASN A 58 -3.04 -10.87 -19.84
CA ASN A 58 -4.02 -11.58 -19.01
C ASN A 58 -5.23 -12.09 -19.82
N GLY A 59 -5.07 -13.24 -20.48
CA GLY A 59 -6.08 -13.85 -21.34
C GLY A 59 -5.59 -15.11 -22.05
N PRO A 60 -6.11 -15.41 -23.26
CA PRO A 60 -5.68 -16.58 -24.05
C PRO A 60 -4.17 -16.58 -24.33
N ALA A 61 -3.57 -15.43 -24.59
CA ALA A 61 -2.14 -15.30 -24.88
C ALA A 61 -1.26 -15.81 -23.73
N LEU A 62 -1.56 -15.45 -22.47
CA LEU A 62 -0.85 -16.01 -21.31
C LEU A 62 -1.07 -17.51 -21.16
N THR A 63 -2.28 -18.01 -21.44
CA THR A 63 -2.58 -19.43 -21.33
C THR A 63 -1.77 -20.25 -22.33
N GLU A 64 -1.66 -19.77 -23.57
CA GLU A 64 -0.82 -20.39 -24.59
C GLU A 64 0.66 -20.31 -24.19
N LEU A 65 1.13 -19.11 -23.82
CA LEU A 65 2.52 -18.88 -23.45
C LEU A 65 2.97 -19.73 -22.27
N LYS A 66 2.20 -19.83 -21.18
CA LYS A 66 2.58 -20.62 -19.99
C LYS A 66 2.56 -22.13 -20.24
N ASN A 67 1.81 -22.59 -21.23
CA ASN A 67 1.77 -24.00 -21.61
C ASN A 67 2.92 -24.36 -22.55
N ALA A 68 3.31 -23.44 -23.43
CA ALA A 68 4.44 -23.62 -24.34
C ALA A 68 5.79 -23.43 -23.64
N ASP A 69 5.91 -22.39 -22.82
CA ASP A 69 7.17 -22.00 -22.17
C ASP A 69 6.88 -21.27 -20.83
N PRO A 70 6.75 -22.01 -19.71
CA PRO A 70 6.45 -21.41 -18.40
C PRO A 70 7.58 -20.52 -17.89
N GLU A 71 8.84 -20.78 -18.27
CA GLU A 71 9.99 -19.95 -17.91
C GLU A 71 9.88 -18.57 -18.57
N LYS A 72 9.67 -18.55 -19.89
CA LYS A 72 9.45 -17.31 -20.65
C LYS A 72 8.23 -16.55 -20.14
N ALA A 73 7.13 -17.24 -19.86
CA ALA A 73 5.92 -16.63 -19.29
C ALA A 73 6.22 -15.92 -17.95
N ALA A 74 6.93 -16.60 -17.04
CA ALA A 74 7.30 -16.05 -15.75
C ALA A 74 8.24 -14.84 -15.88
N ALA A 75 9.23 -14.90 -16.77
CA ALA A 75 10.13 -13.78 -17.03
C ALA A 75 9.39 -12.55 -17.58
N ILE A 76 8.52 -12.74 -18.59
CA ILE A 76 7.76 -11.64 -19.19
C ILE A 76 6.85 -10.98 -18.16
N ILE A 77 6.13 -11.75 -17.34
CA ILE A 77 5.27 -11.21 -16.28
C ILE A 77 6.12 -10.47 -15.25
N SER A 78 7.18 -11.09 -14.75
CA SER A 78 8.01 -10.52 -13.69
C SER A 78 8.57 -9.15 -14.09
N TYR A 79 9.22 -9.08 -15.26
CA TYR A 79 9.94 -7.88 -15.69
C TYR A 79 9.02 -6.75 -16.15
N ASN A 80 7.93 -7.05 -16.86
CA ASN A 80 6.99 -5.98 -17.26
C ASN A 80 6.23 -5.41 -16.05
N ASN A 81 5.83 -6.25 -15.08
CA ASN A 81 5.24 -5.73 -13.85
C ASN A 81 6.24 -4.89 -13.05
N ALA A 82 7.52 -5.29 -12.98
CA ALA A 82 8.56 -4.50 -12.30
C ALA A 82 8.73 -3.10 -12.90
N LEU A 83 8.70 -2.98 -14.23
CA LEU A 83 8.80 -1.69 -14.93
C LEU A 83 7.57 -0.80 -14.69
N VAL A 84 6.37 -1.39 -14.66
CA VAL A 84 5.12 -0.68 -14.34
C VAL A 84 5.17 -0.16 -12.90
N ASP A 85 5.50 -1.03 -11.95
CA ASP A 85 5.59 -0.64 -10.54
C ASP A 85 6.65 0.44 -10.34
N PHE A 86 7.85 0.26 -10.89
CA PHE A 86 8.92 1.24 -10.77
C PHE A 86 8.52 2.62 -11.34
N LYS A 87 7.79 2.65 -12.46
CA LYS A 87 7.21 3.89 -13.01
C LYS A 87 6.19 4.50 -12.04
N LYS A 88 5.25 3.72 -11.50
CA LYS A 88 4.24 4.19 -10.54
C LYS A 88 4.91 4.74 -9.28
N LEU A 89 5.87 4.00 -8.73
CA LEU A 89 6.56 4.38 -7.51
C LEU A 89 7.24 5.75 -7.66
N THR A 90 8.04 5.89 -8.72
CA THR A 90 8.80 7.12 -8.98
C THR A 90 7.92 8.28 -9.43
N SER A 91 6.71 8.02 -9.91
CA SER A 91 5.74 9.03 -10.34
C SER A 91 4.79 9.48 -9.24
N ASN A 92 4.60 8.71 -8.16
CA ASN A 92 3.57 8.98 -7.15
C ASN A 92 4.13 9.22 -5.73
N TYR A 93 5.32 8.70 -5.39
CA TYR A 93 5.89 8.84 -4.04
C TYR A 93 7.05 9.83 -3.99
N SER A 94 7.42 10.27 -2.79
CA SER A 94 8.59 11.13 -2.54
C SER A 94 9.14 10.91 -1.14
N GLY A 95 10.32 11.45 -0.83
CA GLY A 95 10.90 11.36 0.51
C GLY A 95 11.09 9.92 0.99
N LYS A 96 10.84 9.68 2.28
CA LYS A 96 11.02 8.37 2.93
C LYS A 96 10.10 7.29 2.36
N SER A 97 8.85 7.60 2.01
CA SER A 97 7.94 6.60 1.46
C SER A 97 8.37 6.08 0.08
N LEU A 98 8.95 6.95 -0.76
CA LEU A 98 9.60 6.48 -2.00
C LEU A 98 10.85 5.66 -1.71
N ALA A 99 11.65 6.06 -0.71
CA ALA A 99 12.86 5.33 -0.33
C ALA A 99 12.54 3.90 0.14
N GLU A 100 11.55 3.75 1.02
CA GLU A 100 11.10 2.46 1.54
C GLU A 100 10.51 1.59 0.42
N ALA A 101 9.71 2.17 -0.47
CA ALA A 101 9.17 1.44 -1.61
C ALA A 101 10.28 0.97 -2.57
N LEU A 102 11.27 1.82 -2.88
CA LEU A 102 12.40 1.42 -3.72
C LEU A 102 13.29 0.38 -3.03
N ALA A 103 13.54 0.52 -1.72
CA ALA A 103 14.30 -0.47 -0.95
C ALA A 103 13.63 -1.85 -1.04
N ARG A 104 12.31 -1.90 -0.84
CA ARG A 104 11.53 -3.14 -0.95
C ARG A 104 11.65 -3.80 -2.33
N GLU A 105 11.60 -3.04 -3.42
CA GLU A 105 11.65 -3.60 -4.77
C GLU A 105 13.07 -3.86 -5.31
N MET A 106 14.06 -3.08 -4.88
CA MET A 106 15.44 -3.15 -5.40
C MET A 106 16.42 -3.91 -4.51
N GLU A 107 16.17 -3.98 -3.21
CA GLU A 107 17.08 -4.61 -2.24
C GLU A 107 16.59 -5.99 -1.77
N SER A 108 15.48 -6.48 -2.36
CA SER A 108 14.98 -7.83 -2.17
C SER A 108 15.86 -8.87 -2.88
N ASP A 109 15.98 -10.06 -2.28
CA ASP A 109 16.64 -11.24 -2.90
C ASP A 109 16.04 -11.62 -4.27
N TYR A 110 14.78 -11.22 -4.51
CA TYR A 110 14.04 -11.48 -5.75
C TYR A 110 13.83 -10.20 -6.57
N CYS A 111 14.85 -9.35 -6.64
CA CYS A 111 14.83 -8.08 -7.36
C CYS A 111 14.77 -8.26 -8.90
N ALA A 112 13.57 -8.17 -9.47
CA ALA A 112 13.35 -8.22 -10.92
C ALA A 112 14.02 -7.06 -11.66
N LEU A 113 14.10 -5.87 -11.04
CA LEU A 113 14.80 -4.71 -11.60
C LEU A 113 16.31 -4.93 -11.71
N CYS A 114 16.90 -5.75 -10.85
CA CYS A 114 18.31 -6.08 -10.86
C CYS A 114 18.69 -6.88 -12.10
N ASP A 115 17.83 -7.82 -12.51
CA ASP A 115 18.03 -8.51 -13.77
C ASP A 115 17.96 -7.54 -14.95
N LEU A 116 17.10 -6.52 -14.90
CA LEU A 116 17.03 -5.50 -15.96
C LEU A 116 18.18 -4.47 -15.91
N GLY A 117 19.09 -4.58 -14.95
CA GLY A 117 20.19 -3.62 -14.76
C GLY A 117 19.74 -2.27 -14.16
N LEU A 118 18.54 -2.23 -13.59
CA LEU A 118 17.96 -1.06 -12.92
C LEU A 118 18.11 -1.11 -11.39
N GLY A 119 18.70 -2.17 -10.85
CA GLY A 119 19.00 -2.36 -9.42
C GLY A 119 20.29 -3.18 -9.23
N PRO A 120 20.66 -3.55 -7.98
CA PRO A 120 19.97 -3.26 -6.72
C PRO A 120 20.19 -1.83 -6.21
N ARG A 121 21.18 -1.13 -6.76
CA ARG A 121 21.44 0.27 -6.42
C ARG A 121 20.53 1.20 -7.22
N PRO A 122 19.84 2.17 -6.59
CA PRO A 122 18.93 3.07 -7.30
C PRO A 122 19.66 3.92 -8.35
N GLU A 123 20.97 4.18 -8.15
CA GLU A 123 21.81 4.90 -9.10
C GLU A 123 21.90 4.20 -10.46
N ALA A 124 21.76 2.86 -10.51
CA ALA A 124 21.76 2.10 -11.77
C ALA A 124 20.57 2.46 -12.68
N ALA A 125 19.47 2.93 -12.10
CA ALA A 125 18.27 3.31 -12.83
C ALA A 125 18.24 4.78 -13.28
N PHE A 126 19.24 5.61 -12.96
CA PHE A 126 19.14 7.06 -13.17
C PHE A 126 19.00 7.46 -14.63
N SER A 127 19.74 6.83 -15.54
CA SER A 127 19.59 7.07 -16.99
C SER A 127 18.21 6.67 -17.49
N TRP A 128 17.65 5.57 -16.98
CA TRP A 128 16.30 5.15 -17.29
C TRP A 128 15.26 6.17 -16.77
N LEU A 129 15.45 6.67 -15.53
CA LEU A 129 14.57 7.65 -14.90
C LEU A 129 14.60 9.01 -15.60
N GLU A 130 15.74 9.46 -16.12
CA GLU A 130 15.83 10.68 -16.92
C GLU A 130 14.84 10.68 -18.07
N THR A 131 14.67 9.53 -18.72
CA THR A 131 13.78 9.37 -19.88
C THR A 131 12.35 9.07 -19.45
N ASN A 132 12.16 8.21 -18.45
CA ASN A 132 10.87 7.58 -18.18
C ASN A 132 10.12 8.13 -16.95
N SER A 133 10.78 8.88 -16.06
CA SER A 133 10.16 9.36 -14.82
C SER A 133 9.39 10.69 -14.96
N GLY A 134 9.41 11.33 -16.13
CA GLY A 134 8.76 12.63 -16.33
C GLY A 134 9.44 13.76 -15.56
N GLY A 135 10.78 13.78 -15.56
CA GLY A 135 11.57 14.82 -14.87
C GLY A 135 11.73 14.63 -13.36
N ARG A 136 11.35 13.46 -12.82
CA ARG A 136 11.38 13.19 -11.38
C ARG A 136 12.70 12.65 -10.85
N LEU A 137 13.75 12.54 -11.68
CA LEU A 137 15.07 12.04 -11.28
C LEU A 137 15.59 12.69 -9.99
N GLU A 138 15.57 14.02 -9.90
CA GLU A 138 16.09 14.74 -8.73
C GLU A 138 15.26 14.48 -7.47
N THR A 139 13.96 14.20 -7.63
CA THR A 139 13.12 13.76 -6.51
C THR A 139 13.52 12.37 -6.03
N VAL A 140 13.81 11.45 -6.97
CA VAL A 140 14.32 10.11 -6.64
C VAL A 140 15.68 10.22 -5.93
N LYS A 141 16.63 10.97 -6.48
CA LYS A 141 17.97 11.16 -5.87
C LYS A 141 17.92 11.68 -4.43
N ARG A 142 17.02 12.64 -4.16
CA ARG A 142 16.75 13.14 -2.80
C ARG A 142 16.10 12.07 -1.91
N ALA A 143 15.10 11.35 -2.43
CA ALA A 143 14.42 10.30 -1.69
C ALA A 143 15.40 9.19 -1.27
N VAL A 144 16.25 8.68 -2.17
CA VAL A 144 17.24 7.64 -1.85
C VAL A 144 18.53 8.18 -1.22
N ARG A 145 18.55 9.47 -0.86
CA ARG A 145 19.65 10.14 -0.15
C ARG A 145 21.01 9.92 -0.83
N THR A 146 21.06 10.01 -2.16
CA THR A 146 22.35 9.95 -2.87
C THR A 146 23.29 11.06 -2.42
N TRP A 147 24.59 10.80 -2.45
CA TRP A 147 25.63 11.75 -2.03
C TRP A 147 25.42 13.16 -2.61
N ASP A 148 25.12 13.27 -3.91
CA ASP A 148 24.98 14.56 -4.57
C ASP A 148 23.70 15.29 -4.16
N ALA A 149 22.69 14.56 -3.71
CA ALA A 149 21.42 15.11 -3.24
C ALA A 149 21.44 15.49 -1.75
N LEU A 150 22.49 15.12 -1.00
CA LEU A 150 22.60 15.43 0.43
C LEU A 150 22.84 16.92 0.70
N GLY A 151 23.48 17.63 -0.23
CA GLY A 151 23.90 19.01 -0.07
C GLY A 151 25.16 19.17 0.79
N ALA A 152 25.76 20.37 0.74
CA ALA A 152 27.10 20.64 1.28
C ALA A 152 27.24 20.47 2.81
N THR A 153 26.16 20.68 3.57
CA THR A 153 26.19 20.51 5.04
C THR A 153 26.39 19.05 5.42
N ARG A 154 25.57 18.16 4.85
CA ARG A 154 25.64 16.72 5.10
C ARG A 154 26.93 16.13 4.54
N THR A 155 27.30 16.44 3.29
CA THR A 155 28.50 15.87 2.68
C THR A 155 29.78 16.27 3.40
N ARG A 156 29.91 17.53 3.86
CA ARG A 156 31.07 17.93 4.69
C ARG A 156 31.12 17.19 6.03
N SER A 157 29.97 17.00 6.68
CA SER A 157 29.94 16.29 7.96
C SER A 157 30.24 14.80 7.81
N LEU A 158 29.73 14.16 6.76
CA LEU A 158 29.94 12.73 6.50
C LEU A 158 31.36 12.44 5.98
N ALA A 159 31.98 13.39 5.29
CA ALA A 159 33.37 13.29 4.84
C ALA A 159 34.40 13.57 5.94
N ALA A 160 33.98 14.13 7.09
CA ALA A 160 34.89 14.38 8.21
C ALA A 160 35.45 13.07 8.76
N GLU A 161 36.68 13.11 9.29
CA GLU A 161 37.45 11.94 9.73
C GLU A 161 36.68 10.98 10.65
N ALA A 162 35.79 11.50 11.50
CA ALA A 162 34.98 10.71 12.41
C ALA A 162 33.98 9.76 11.70
N GLU A 163 33.51 10.12 10.50
CA GLU A 163 32.55 9.33 9.71
C GLU A 163 33.19 8.73 8.45
N ASN A 164 34.16 9.44 7.84
CA ASN A 164 35.03 9.02 6.73
C ASN A 164 34.29 8.41 5.51
N TYR A 165 33.14 8.97 5.14
CA TYR A 165 32.43 8.57 3.93
C TYR A 165 32.91 9.32 2.69
N ALA A 166 33.10 8.56 1.60
CA ALA A 166 33.19 9.07 0.23
C ALA A 166 31.92 8.72 -0.57
N ARG A 167 31.73 9.40 -1.72
CA ARG A 167 30.57 9.23 -2.61
C ARG A 167 30.22 7.76 -2.89
N ASP A 168 31.21 6.97 -3.31
CA ASP A 168 30.99 5.57 -3.67
C ASP A 168 30.68 4.70 -2.46
N SER A 169 31.36 4.93 -1.33
CA SER A 169 31.07 4.21 -0.07
C SER A 169 29.67 4.56 0.47
N TRP A 170 29.24 5.81 0.32
CA TRP A 170 27.93 6.27 0.76
C TRP A 170 26.81 5.69 -0.11
N ASN A 171 26.92 5.85 -1.43
CA ASN A 171 25.98 5.30 -2.41
C ASN A 171 26.08 3.76 -2.52
N GLY A 172 27.08 3.14 -1.91
CA GLY A 172 27.19 1.68 -1.78
C GLY A 172 26.32 1.09 -0.67
N GLN A 173 25.82 1.92 0.26
CA GLN A 173 24.93 1.49 1.34
C GLN A 173 23.51 1.23 0.82
N GLN A 174 22.80 0.34 1.51
CA GLN A 174 21.35 0.17 1.38
C GLN A 174 20.62 1.50 1.64
N ILE A 175 19.49 1.70 0.97
CA ILE A 175 18.71 2.93 1.01
C ILE A 175 18.32 3.27 2.46
N MET A 176 17.81 2.30 3.23
CA MET A 176 17.38 2.55 4.61
C MET A 176 18.54 2.75 5.58
N ALA A 177 19.69 2.12 5.34
CA ALA A 177 20.91 2.37 6.12
C ALA A 177 21.38 3.84 5.98
N ARG A 178 21.17 4.48 4.82
CA ARG A 178 21.45 5.91 4.64
C ARG A 178 20.55 6.77 5.54
N TYR A 179 19.27 6.41 5.69
CA TYR A 179 18.32 7.10 6.58
C TYR A 179 18.70 6.95 8.06
N GLU A 180 18.99 5.73 8.50
CA GLU A 180 19.43 5.46 9.88
C GLU A 180 20.68 6.25 10.25
N ARG A 181 21.64 6.33 9.32
CA ARG A 181 22.88 7.08 9.52
C ARG A 181 22.64 8.58 9.63
N LEU A 182 21.81 9.13 8.74
CA LEU A 182 21.45 10.55 8.78
C LEU A 182 20.63 10.91 10.03
N SER A 183 19.68 10.07 10.44
CA SER A 183 18.92 10.26 11.68
C SER A 183 19.84 10.23 12.90
N THR A 184 20.76 9.25 12.99
CA THR A 184 21.75 9.18 14.07
C THR A 184 22.63 10.44 14.14
N TRP A 185 23.11 10.90 12.98
CA TRP A 185 23.85 12.15 12.88
C TRP A 185 23.01 13.35 13.33
N ALA A 186 21.73 13.41 12.93
CA ALA A 186 20.84 14.50 13.26
C ALA A 186 20.51 14.56 14.75
N ARG A 187 20.26 13.42 15.40
CA ARG A 187 20.08 13.29 16.86
C ARG A 187 21.29 13.85 17.60
N LYS A 188 22.50 13.39 17.25
CA LYS A 188 23.76 13.84 17.86
C LYS A 188 23.97 15.35 17.73
N ASN A 189 23.68 15.92 16.57
CA ASN A 189 23.82 17.37 16.37
C ASN A 189 22.74 18.16 17.11
N THR A 190 21.52 17.64 17.20
CA THR A 190 20.46 18.22 18.01
C THR A 190 20.86 18.28 19.48
N ASP A 191 21.42 17.19 20.02
CA ASP A 191 21.96 17.15 21.39
C ASP A 191 23.07 18.19 21.64
N ILE A 192 23.94 18.41 20.66
CA ILE A 192 24.99 19.44 20.76
C ILE A 192 24.36 20.84 20.82
N LEU A 193 23.35 21.11 20.00
CA LEU A 193 22.66 22.40 19.95
C LEU A 193 21.85 22.67 21.22
N THR A 194 21.19 21.64 21.78
CA THR A 194 20.40 21.77 23.02
C THR A 194 21.25 22.01 24.26
N ARG A 195 22.51 21.55 24.28
CA ARG A 195 23.46 21.83 25.37
C ARG A 195 23.99 23.27 25.38
N ALA A 196 23.93 23.98 24.26
CA ALA A 196 24.44 25.34 24.14
C ALA A 196 23.47 26.26 23.35
N PRO A 197 22.23 26.45 23.84
CA PRO A 197 21.14 27.05 23.06
C PRO A 197 21.42 28.50 22.64
N ALA A 198 22.06 29.29 23.51
CA ALA A 198 22.42 30.68 23.19
C ALA A 198 23.51 30.78 22.11
N ALA A 199 24.50 29.88 22.14
CA ALA A 199 25.55 29.82 21.12
C ALA A 199 25.03 29.26 19.79
N ALA A 200 24.08 28.32 19.84
CA ALA A 200 23.39 27.80 18.67
C ALA A 200 22.57 28.88 17.96
N ALA A 201 21.76 29.64 18.71
CA ALA A 201 20.93 30.72 18.19
C ALA A 201 21.75 31.88 17.57
N ALA A 202 22.99 32.07 18.01
CA ALA A 202 23.89 33.08 17.49
C ALA A 202 24.56 32.69 16.16
N LYS A 203 24.40 31.44 15.68
CA LYS A 203 24.97 31.01 14.40
C LYS A 203 24.19 31.61 13.22
N PRO A 204 24.86 32.23 12.23
CA PRO A 204 24.19 32.87 11.09
C PRO A 204 23.43 31.88 10.18
N ASP A 205 23.73 30.58 10.27
CA ASP A 205 23.12 29.50 9.50
C ASP A 205 22.26 28.54 10.34
N PHE A 206 21.94 28.91 11.59
CA PHE A 206 21.20 28.03 12.51
C PHE A 206 19.90 27.49 11.92
N ALA A 207 19.10 28.35 11.28
CA ALA A 207 17.83 27.94 10.67
C ALA A 207 18.03 26.90 9.56
N ALA A 208 19.01 27.11 8.67
CA ALA A 208 19.31 26.17 7.59
C ALA A 208 19.85 24.83 8.12
N LEU A 209 20.66 24.86 9.19
CA LEU A 209 21.12 23.66 9.87
C LEU A 209 19.94 22.93 10.55
N ALA A 210 19.10 23.64 11.30
CA ALA A 210 17.93 23.06 11.97
C ALA A 210 16.97 22.41 10.96
N ASP A 211 16.72 23.05 9.82
CA ASP A 211 15.91 22.48 8.75
C ASP A 211 16.55 21.23 8.12
N THR A 212 17.89 21.22 7.98
CA THR A 212 18.63 20.05 7.51
C THR A 212 18.50 18.88 8.48
N LEU A 213 18.67 19.14 9.78
CA LEU A 213 18.55 18.13 10.83
C LEU A 213 17.12 17.58 10.91
N ARG A 214 16.11 18.46 10.89
CA ARG A 214 14.69 18.07 10.90
C ARG A 214 14.35 17.17 9.71
N ALA A 215 14.88 17.48 8.51
CA ALA A 215 14.65 16.66 7.31
C ALA A 215 15.26 15.25 7.38
N ASP A 216 16.14 14.98 8.34
CA ASP A 216 16.78 13.67 8.55
C ASP A 216 16.24 12.94 9.80
N LEU A 217 15.48 13.64 10.65
CA LEU A 217 14.77 13.10 11.81
C LEU A 217 13.41 12.54 11.38
N VAL A 218 13.43 11.37 10.73
CA VAL A 218 12.25 10.73 10.11
C VAL A 218 12.10 9.24 10.45
N MET A 219 12.92 8.74 11.38
CA MET A 219 12.90 7.38 11.90
C MET A 219 12.11 7.29 13.20
N ASP A 220 11.68 6.09 13.58
CA ASP A 220 10.96 5.89 14.82
C ASP A 220 11.77 6.40 16.03
N GLY A 221 11.10 7.17 16.89
CA GLY A 221 11.70 7.84 18.05
C GLY A 221 12.38 9.19 17.75
N ASP A 222 12.34 9.67 16.51
CA ASP A 222 12.87 10.99 16.16
C ASP A 222 12.03 12.16 16.65
N ASP A 223 10.74 11.95 16.96
CA ASP A 223 9.80 12.99 17.40
C ASP A 223 10.34 13.81 18.58
N TYR A 224 10.98 13.14 19.54
CA TYR A 224 11.63 13.78 20.69
C TYR A 224 12.68 14.83 20.28
N TYR A 225 13.48 14.54 19.25
CA TYR A 225 14.52 15.44 18.77
C TYR A 225 13.94 16.55 17.87
N VAL A 226 12.86 16.26 17.13
CA VAL A 226 12.11 17.28 16.40
C VAL A 226 11.57 18.33 17.37
N ASP A 227 10.94 17.92 18.47
CA ASP A 227 10.44 18.82 19.52
C ASP A 227 11.55 19.69 20.14
N GLN A 228 12.74 19.11 20.33
CA GLN A 228 13.91 19.85 20.80
C GLN A 228 14.37 20.93 19.80
N LEU A 229 14.46 20.60 18.50
CA LEU A 229 14.82 21.56 17.46
C LEU A 229 13.79 22.69 17.35
N ASP A 230 12.51 22.37 17.43
CA ASP A 230 11.43 23.36 17.38
C ASP A 230 11.49 24.29 18.58
N SER A 231 11.76 23.75 19.76
CA SER A 231 11.99 24.54 20.98
C SER A 231 13.19 25.48 20.84
N LEU A 232 14.31 25.01 20.26
CA LEU A 232 15.48 25.84 20.00
C LEU A 232 15.19 26.96 18.98
N ALA A 233 14.44 26.66 17.91
CA ALA A 233 14.06 27.65 16.90
C ALA A 233 13.18 28.76 17.49
N ILE A 234 12.22 28.40 18.34
CA ILE A 234 11.38 29.37 19.07
C ILE A 234 12.23 30.26 19.97
N ASN A 235 13.18 29.68 20.72
CA ASN A 235 14.03 30.44 21.62
C ASN A 235 15.02 31.36 20.88
N ALA A 236 15.57 30.91 19.75
CA ALA A 236 16.40 31.72 18.88
C ALA A 236 15.63 32.94 18.32
N ALA A 237 14.37 32.73 17.91
CA ALA A 237 13.52 33.81 17.42
C ALA A 237 13.17 34.85 18.49
N LYS A 238 13.09 34.44 19.77
CA LYS A 238 12.86 35.35 20.92
C LYS A 238 14.10 36.17 21.30
N ALA A 239 15.31 35.67 20.98
CA ALA A 239 16.57 36.32 21.32
C ALA A 239 17.05 37.36 20.29
N ALA A 240 16.39 37.49 19.13
CA ALA A 240 16.75 38.48 18.11
C ALA A 240 16.39 39.92 18.54
N PRO A 241 17.22 40.95 18.23
CA PRO A 241 16.96 42.33 18.65
C PRO A 241 15.64 42.88 18.11
N ALA A 242 14.88 43.58 18.96
CA ALA A 242 13.51 44.04 18.70
C ALA A 242 13.32 44.96 17.47
N GLY A 243 14.39 45.49 16.88
CA GLY A 243 14.34 46.41 15.72
C GLY A 243 14.31 45.74 14.34
N ALA A 244 14.81 44.51 14.18
CA ALA A 244 14.80 43.80 12.88
C ALA A 244 13.58 42.87 12.72
N ALA A 245 12.94 42.51 13.83
CA ALA A 245 11.88 41.50 13.87
C ALA A 245 10.55 41.95 13.24
N ALA A 246 10.27 43.25 13.13
CA ALA A 246 8.99 43.74 12.58
C ALA A 246 8.99 43.83 11.04
N ALA A 247 10.10 44.23 10.42
CA ALA A 247 10.25 44.27 8.96
C ALA A 247 10.50 42.86 8.38
N ALA A 248 11.42 42.09 9.00
CA ALA A 248 11.72 40.73 8.55
C ALA A 248 10.57 39.74 8.78
N LYS A 249 9.70 39.92 9.78
CA LYS A 249 8.48 39.08 9.93
C LYS A 249 7.49 39.30 8.79
N LYS A 250 7.35 40.53 8.28
CA LYS A 250 6.44 40.83 7.18
C LYS A 250 6.98 40.31 5.86
N ASP A 251 8.28 40.49 5.61
CA ASP A 251 8.95 40.04 4.39
C ASP A 251 9.16 38.52 4.35
N LYS A 252 9.49 37.90 5.49
CA LYS A 252 9.59 36.42 5.60
C LYS A 252 8.23 35.75 5.59
N ALA A 253 7.21 36.30 6.24
CA ALA A 253 5.86 35.76 6.12
C ALA A 253 5.32 35.90 4.69
N ALA A 254 5.64 37.00 3.99
CA ALA A 254 5.28 37.17 2.59
C ALA A 254 6.08 36.25 1.66
N ALA A 255 7.38 36.04 1.90
CA ALA A 255 8.23 35.14 1.11
C ALA A 255 7.92 33.65 1.38
N ASP A 256 7.67 33.26 2.63
CA ASP A 256 7.23 31.91 3.00
C ASP A 256 5.80 31.67 2.47
N ALA A 257 4.89 32.65 2.57
CA ALA A 257 3.57 32.55 1.95
C ALA A 257 3.65 32.49 0.43
N ALA A 258 4.54 33.25 -0.22
CA ALA A 258 4.74 33.20 -1.67
C ALA A 258 5.39 31.89 -2.13
N GLY A 259 6.37 31.36 -1.38
CA GLY A 259 6.99 30.06 -1.64
C GLY A 259 6.02 28.91 -1.43
N LYS A 260 5.19 28.96 -0.38
CA LYS A 260 4.13 28.00 -0.12
C LYS A 260 2.99 28.11 -1.13
N ALA A 261 2.59 29.33 -1.54
CA ALA A 261 1.61 29.54 -2.61
C ALA A 261 2.11 29.10 -3.99
N ALA A 262 3.41 29.29 -4.28
CA ALA A 262 4.04 28.77 -5.49
C ALA A 262 4.09 27.24 -5.47
N ALA A 263 4.30 26.62 -4.31
CA ALA A 263 4.25 25.16 -4.15
C ALA A 263 2.85 24.58 -4.38
N LEU A 264 1.77 25.36 -4.16
CA LEU A 264 0.38 24.96 -4.42
C LEU A 264 0.00 25.07 -5.91
N LYS A 265 0.73 25.88 -6.69
CA LYS A 265 0.37 26.18 -8.07
C LYS A 265 0.55 24.95 -8.97
N GLY A 266 -0.53 24.47 -9.57
CA GLY A 266 -0.54 23.30 -10.47
C GLY A 266 -0.84 21.97 -9.77
N ARG A 267 -1.06 21.96 -8.45
CA ARG A 267 -1.52 20.79 -7.69
C ARG A 267 -3.04 20.67 -7.70
N SER A 268 -3.57 19.46 -7.58
CA SER A 268 -5.02 19.23 -7.39
C SER A 268 -5.49 19.82 -6.04
N ALA A 269 -6.80 20.06 -5.88
CA ALA A 269 -7.34 20.60 -4.62
C ALA A 269 -6.99 19.72 -3.40
N SER A 270 -6.96 18.40 -3.60
CA SER A 270 -6.57 17.39 -2.62
C SER A 270 -5.07 17.45 -2.28
N GLU A 271 -4.19 17.57 -3.28
CA GLU A 271 -2.74 17.74 -3.07
C GLU A 271 -2.38 19.09 -2.43
N GLN A 272 -3.19 20.12 -2.70
CA GLN A 272 -3.09 21.42 -2.04
C GLN A 272 -3.49 21.29 -0.57
N LYS A 273 -4.58 20.59 -0.28
CA LYS A 273 -5.04 20.31 1.09
C LYS A 273 -4.01 19.48 1.87
N ASP A 274 -3.54 18.36 1.34
CA ASP A 274 -2.52 17.51 1.97
C ASP A 274 -1.21 18.28 2.25
N TYR A 275 -0.80 19.16 1.32
CA TYR A 275 0.36 20.03 1.54
C TYR A 275 0.10 21.07 2.64
N LEU A 276 -1.08 21.67 2.68
CA LEU A 276 -1.45 22.65 3.71
C LEU A 276 -1.57 22.00 5.09
N ASP A 277 -2.26 20.85 5.17
CA ASP A 277 -2.38 20.04 6.38
C ASP A 277 -0.97 19.66 6.89
N GLY A 278 -0.08 19.15 6.03
CA GLY A 278 1.29 18.78 6.43
C GLY A 278 2.23 19.95 6.71
N ALA A 279 2.01 21.14 6.13
CA ALA A 279 2.90 22.30 6.26
C ALA A 279 2.50 23.29 7.35
N PHE A 280 1.27 23.19 7.88
CA PHE A 280 0.72 24.11 8.87
C PHE A 280 0.11 23.42 10.10
N ASP A 281 -0.30 22.15 10.01
CA ASP A 281 -0.76 21.38 11.17
C ASP A 281 0.35 20.51 11.76
N ASN A 282 1.28 21.14 12.50
CA ASN A 282 1.96 20.46 13.62
C ASN A 282 1.00 20.27 14.82
N ALA A 283 -0.30 20.13 14.56
CA ALA A 283 -1.24 19.65 15.55
C ALA A 283 -1.12 18.12 15.56
N LEU A 284 -0.48 17.59 16.61
CA LEU A 284 -0.72 16.22 17.03
C LEU A 284 -2.22 15.92 16.89
N PRO A 285 -2.63 14.81 16.25
CA PRO A 285 -4.02 14.39 16.24
C PRO A 285 -4.48 14.18 17.69
N GLY A 286 -5.09 15.20 18.30
CA GLY A 286 -5.42 15.22 19.73
C GLY A 286 -5.27 16.56 20.46
N SER A 287 -4.59 17.58 19.91
CA SER A 287 -4.56 18.90 20.56
C SER A 287 -5.80 19.71 20.19
N GLY A 288 -6.87 19.50 20.94
CA GLY A 288 -8.12 20.26 20.81
C GLY A 288 -7.92 21.77 20.97
N VAL A 289 -8.85 22.51 20.35
CA VAL A 289 -9.12 23.93 20.61
C VAL A 289 -8.99 24.23 22.11
N PRO A 290 -8.29 25.29 22.54
CA PRO A 290 -8.28 25.68 23.94
C PRO A 290 -9.72 25.98 24.35
N ALA A 291 -10.26 25.15 25.23
CA ALA A 291 -11.55 25.41 25.84
C ALA A 291 -11.45 26.75 26.58
N VAL A 292 -12.29 27.69 26.20
CA VAL A 292 -12.54 28.91 26.98
C VAL A 292 -12.93 28.46 28.39
N GLU A 293 -12.13 28.85 29.39
CA GLU A 293 -12.39 28.57 30.79
C GLU A 293 -13.69 29.26 31.24
N THR A 294 -14.82 28.59 31.05
CA THR A 294 -16.04 28.89 31.81
C THR A 294 -15.94 28.15 33.14
N GLY A 295 -15.70 28.93 34.20
CA GLY A 295 -15.49 28.45 35.56
C GLY A 295 -16.55 27.48 36.05
N GLY A 296 -16.08 26.29 36.42
CA GLY A 296 -16.81 25.28 37.16
C GLY A 296 -15.92 24.06 37.32
N LYS A 297 -15.48 23.75 38.55
CA LYS A 297 -14.72 22.52 38.85
C LYS A 297 -15.64 21.30 38.70
N SER A 298 -15.92 20.89 37.47
CA SER A 298 -16.46 19.55 37.21
C SER A 298 -15.38 18.54 37.57
N ALA A 299 -15.73 17.48 38.29
CA ALA A 299 -14.83 16.37 38.56
C ALA A 299 -14.17 15.88 37.25
N LYS A 300 -12.84 15.83 37.21
CA LYS A 300 -12.09 15.37 36.04
C LYS A 300 -12.39 13.89 35.83
N PHE A 301 -13.02 13.54 34.72
CA PHE A 301 -13.21 12.14 34.33
C PHE A 301 -11.84 11.51 34.08
N THR A 302 -11.59 10.33 34.66
CA THR A 302 -10.37 9.55 34.44
C THR A 302 -10.72 8.35 33.56
N PRO A 303 -10.20 8.27 32.32
CA PRO A 303 -10.41 7.11 31.45
C PRO A 303 -9.95 5.80 32.10
N VAL A 304 -10.78 4.77 31.98
CA VAL A 304 -10.48 3.41 32.44
C VAL A 304 -10.40 2.49 31.22
N PRO A 305 -9.26 1.85 30.94
CA PRO A 305 -9.14 0.92 29.84
C PRO A 305 -10.02 -0.32 30.03
N ILE A 306 -10.56 -0.86 28.94
CA ILE A 306 -11.30 -2.11 28.96
C ILE A 306 -10.39 -3.29 29.37
N THR A 307 -10.87 -4.13 30.28
CA THR A 307 -10.17 -5.35 30.71
C THR A 307 -10.36 -6.49 29.70
N PRO A 308 -9.46 -7.49 29.65
CA PRO A 308 -9.64 -8.66 28.78
C PRO A 308 -10.99 -9.38 28.98
N ALA A 309 -11.45 -9.52 30.23
CA ALA A 309 -12.74 -10.15 30.54
C ALA A 309 -13.94 -9.36 29.98
N GLN A 310 -13.87 -8.03 30.03
CA GLN A 310 -14.88 -7.15 29.44
C GLN A 310 -14.84 -7.18 27.91
N ALA A 311 -13.65 -7.26 27.31
CA ALA A 311 -13.50 -7.36 25.86
C ALA A 311 -14.11 -8.66 25.31
N VAL A 312 -14.01 -9.77 26.04
CA VAL A 312 -14.72 -11.03 25.71
C VAL A 312 -16.24 -10.84 25.77
N GLN A 313 -16.76 -10.18 26.82
CA GLN A 313 -18.20 -9.89 26.92
C GLN A 313 -18.67 -8.98 25.77
N LEU A 314 -17.88 -7.97 25.42
CA LEU A 314 -18.16 -7.07 24.30
C LEU A 314 -18.23 -7.84 22.97
N SER A 315 -17.23 -8.70 22.71
CA SER A 315 -17.15 -9.52 21.49
C SER A 315 -18.43 -10.33 21.27
N ALA A 316 -18.93 -11.00 22.31
CA ALA A 316 -20.15 -11.81 22.25
C ALA A 316 -21.42 -10.99 21.99
N LYS A 317 -21.45 -9.72 22.42
CA LYS A 317 -22.59 -8.81 22.21
C LYS A 317 -22.56 -8.14 20.83
N MET A 318 -21.38 -7.83 20.32
CA MET A 318 -21.21 -6.99 19.12
C MET A 318 -21.61 -7.69 17.83
N GLY A 319 -21.30 -8.98 17.67
CA GLY A 319 -21.60 -9.68 16.43
C GLY A 319 -21.45 -11.20 16.54
N THR A 320 -22.41 -11.94 15.99
CA THR A 320 -22.36 -13.40 15.87
C THR A 320 -23.12 -13.87 14.63
N VAL A 321 -22.72 -15.02 14.08
CA VAL A 321 -23.43 -15.67 12.98
C VAL A 321 -24.20 -16.87 13.54
N LYS A 322 -25.54 -16.82 13.47
CA LYS A 322 -26.44 -17.90 13.89
C LYS A 322 -27.31 -18.30 12.71
N ASP A 323 -27.37 -19.61 12.41
CA ASP A 323 -28.17 -20.16 11.30
C ASP A 323 -27.92 -19.45 9.95
N GLY A 324 -26.66 -19.10 9.68
CA GLY A 324 -26.26 -18.37 8.46
C GLY A 324 -26.75 -16.92 8.43
N LYS A 325 -27.03 -16.30 9.58
CA LYS A 325 -27.42 -14.89 9.68
C LYS A 325 -26.49 -14.16 10.63
N PHE A 326 -25.89 -13.08 10.14
CA PHE A 326 -25.13 -12.15 10.97
C PHE A 326 -26.09 -11.29 11.81
N THR A 327 -25.91 -11.33 13.13
CA THR A 327 -26.77 -10.69 14.14
C THR A 327 -25.92 -9.98 15.21
N GLY A 328 -26.50 -9.05 15.96
CA GLY A 328 -25.83 -8.24 16.98
C GLY A 328 -25.72 -6.76 16.57
N TYR A 329 -25.16 -5.93 17.46
CA TYR A 329 -25.11 -4.48 17.26
C TYR A 329 -24.35 -4.06 15.99
N LEU A 330 -23.26 -4.75 15.64
CA LEU A 330 -22.54 -4.48 14.40
C LEU A 330 -23.36 -4.87 13.17
N ALA A 331 -24.08 -5.99 13.22
CA ALA A 331 -24.94 -6.40 12.12
C ALA A 331 -26.05 -5.38 11.85
N ASP A 332 -26.64 -4.81 12.90
CA ASP A 332 -27.67 -3.78 12.78
C ASP A 332 -27.08 -2.45 12.27
N GLU A 333 -25.89 -2.09 12.73
CA GLU A 333 -25.22 -0.84 12.33
C GLU A 333 -24.77 -0.88 10.86
N VAL A 334 -24.19 -1.99 10.38
CA VAL A 334 -23.65 -2.03 9.01
C VAL A 334 -24.75 -2.09 7.92
N ARG A 335 -25.93 -2.65 8.24
CA ARG A 335 -27.03 -2.79 7.27
C ARG A 335 -27.48 -1.46 6.67
N GLY A 336 -28.03 -1.55 5.46
CA GLY A 336 -28.63 -0.44 4.75
C GLY A 336 -27.63 0.45 4.04
N THR A 337 -26.44 -0.07 3.73
CA THR A 337 -25.42 0.54 2.86
C THR A 337 -24.92 -0.55 1.91
N LYS A 338 -24.48 -0.21 0.70
CA LYS A 338 -23.96 -1.20 -0.26
C LYS A 338 -22.82 -2.02 0.35
N ALA A 339 -21.85 -1.34 0.97
CA ALA A 339 -20.71 -1.98 1.61
C ALA A 339 -21.11 -2.89 2.78
N GLY A 340 -21.98 -2.40 3.67
CA GLY A 340 -22.42 -3.18 4.84
C GLY A 340 -23.39 -4.31 4.49
N ASP A 341 -24.20 -4.15 3.45
CA ASP A 341 -25.08 -5.20 2.93
C ASP A 341 -24.25 -6.33 2.29
N GLU A 342 -23.15 -6.02 1.59
CA GLU A 342 -22.18 -7.04 1.14
C GLU A 342 -21.54 -7.80 2.32
N VAL A 343 -21.22 -7.11 3.42
CA VAL A 343 -20.69 -7.74 4.65
C VAL A 343 -21.71 -8.69 5.27
N VAL A 344 -22.98 -8.26 5.39
CA VAL A 344 -24.05 -9.09 5.94
C VAL A 344 -24.32 -10.29 5.05
N ALA A 345 -24.35 -10.10 3.72
CA ALA A 345 -24.57 -11.16 2.75
C ALA A 345 -23.44 -12.21 2.79
N PHE A 346 -22.19 -11.79 2.95
CA PHE A 346 -21.05 -12.70 3.05
C PHE A 346 -21.21 -13.74 4.16
N PHE A 347 -21.63 -13.32 5.35
CA PHE A 347 -21.86 -14.21 6.49
C PHE A 347 -23.04 -15.19 6.31
N GLY A 348 -23.95 -14.91 5.36
CA GLY A 348 -25.04 -15.81 4.98
C GLY A 348 -24.79 -16.61 3.71
N ASP A 349 -23.64 -16.42 3.05
CA ASP A 349 -23.34 -17.07 1.79
C ASP A 349 -23.00 -18.56 2.00
N LYS A 350 -23.91 -19.42 1.53
CA LYS A 350 -23.76 -20.89 1.61
C LYS A 350 -22.54 -21.39 0.85
N THR A 351 -22.05 -20.66 -0.14
CA THR A 351 -20.87 -21.04 -0.92
C THR A 351 -19.58 -20.91 -0.12
N TYR A 352 -19.50 -19.99 0.84
CA TYR A 352 -18.36 -19.88 1.76
C TYR A 352 -18.51 -20.73 3.02
N ALA A 353 -19.76 -21.00 3.43
CA ALA A 353 -20.06 -21.83 4.62
C ALA A 353 -19.45 -23.24 4.53
N ALA A 354 -19.44 -23.85 3.34
CA ALA A 354 -18.85 -25.18 3.14
C ALA A 354 -17.35 -25.25 3.48
N SER A 355 -16.63 -24.13 3.35
CA SER A 355 -15.21 -24.01 3.68
C SER A 355 -14.95 -23.38 5.05
N GLY A 356 -15.99 -22.94 5.75
CA GLY A 356 -15.86 -22.13 6.97
C GLY A 356 -15.30 -20.71 6.73
N GLY A 357 -15.08 -20.29 5.48
CA GLY A 357 -14.46 -19.00 5.14
C GLY A 357 -15.24 -17.77 5.64
N ASN A 358 -16.55 -17.92 5.81
CA ASN A 358 -17.43 -16.89 6.36
C ASN A 358 -17.84 -17.15 7.82
N ALA A 359 -17.12 -17.98 8.56
CA ALA A 359 -17.33 -18.07 10.01
C ALA A 359 -16.85 -16.76 10.67
N LEU A 360 -17.69 -16.16 11.52
CA LEU A 360 -17.30 -14.98 12.28
C LEU A 360 -16.70 -15.40 13.63
N ASN A 361 -15.40 -15.13 13.80
CA ASN A 361 -14.75 -15.09 15.10
C ASN A 361 -14.32 -13.65 15.37
N LEU A 362 -15.23 -12.87 15.98
CA LEU A 362 -14.99 -11.48 16.33
C LEU A 362 -14.31 -11.40 17.69
N LYS A 363 -13.21 -10.64 17.78
CA LYS A 363 -12.54 -10.33 19.04
C LYS A 363 -12.30 -8.84 19.21
N PHE A 364 -12.45 -8.39 20.44
CA PHE A 364 -11.86 -7.14 20.91
C PHE A 364 -10.60 -7.49 21.69
N GLU A 365 -9.44 -7.04 21.21
CA GLU A 365 -8.15 -7.36 21.80
C GLU A 365 -7.21 -6.16 21.71
N ARG A 366 -6.32 -6.00 22.69
CA ARG A 366 -5.31 -4.93 22.67
C ARG A 366 -4.16 -5.33 21.74
N GLY A 367 -3.88 -4.50 20.74
CA GLY A 367 -2.69 -4.67 19.90
C GLY A 367 -1.38 -4.52 20.70
N THR A 368 -0.35 -5.28 20.34
CA THR A 368 1.00 -5.20 20.93
C THR A 368 2.06 -5.11 19.83
N GLY A 369 3.24 -4.57 20.15
CA GLY A 369 4.33 -4.38 19.18
C GLY A 369 3.87 -3.56 17.96
N ASN A 370 4.09 -4.09 16.77
CA ASN A 370 3.70 -3.45 15.50
C ASN A 370 2.17 -3.29 15.33
N LEU A 371 1.36 -3.99 16.13
CA LEU A 371 -0.10 -3.89 16.12
C LEU A 371 -0.64 -2.89 17.15
N SER A 372 0.22 -2.29 17.98
CA SER A 372 -0.20 -1.35 19.04
C SER A 372 -1.01 -0.17 18.51
N ASN A 373 -0.69 0.30 17.30
CA ASN A 373 -1.34 1.41 16.62
C ASN A 373 -2.34 0.97 15.54
N ALA A 374 -2.50 -0.34 15.31
CA ALA A 374 -3.48 -0.85 14.36
C ALA A 374 -4.90 -0.66 14.92
N LEU A 375 -5.86 -0.26 14.07
CA LEU A 375 -7.26 -0.10 14.48
C LEU A 375 -7.99 -1.46 14.56
N GLY A 376 -7.53 -2.44 13.80
CA GLY A 376 -7.93 -3.83 13.82
C GLY A 376 -6.94 -4.69 13.03
N TRP A 377 -7.23 -5.99 12.94
CA TRP A 377 -6.54 -6.89 12.02
C TRP A 377 -7.36 -8.16 11.76
N TRP A 378 -7.24 -8.70 10.54
CA TRP A 378 -7.67 -10.04 10.17
C TRP A 378 -6.52 -11.06 10.33
N SER A 379 -6.80 -12.14 11.06
CA SER A 379 -5.88 -13.28 11.21
C SER A 379 -6.37 -14.43 10.32
N GLY A 380 -5.74 -14.63 9.15
CA GLY A 380 -6.15 -15.66 8.19
C GLY A 380 -5.95 -17.10 8.67
N ASP A 381 -5.00 -17.35 9.55
CA ASP A 381 -4.74 -18.65 10.20
C ASP A 381 -5.79 -18.96 11.29
N LYS A 382 -6.08 -17.99 12.15
CA LYS A 382 -7.05 -18.12 13.25
C LYS A 382 -8.48 -17.86 12.80
N LYS A 383 -8.67 -17.47 11.54
CA LYS A 383 -9.93 -16.97 10.96
C LYS A 383 -10.63 -15.98 11.89
N THR A 384 -9.87 -15.01 12.41
CA THR A 384 -10.32 -14.09 13.46
C THR A 384 -10.30 -12.65 12.97
N THR A 385 -11.43 -11.97 13.11
CA THR A 385 -11.59 -10.53 12.87
C THR A 385 -11.40 -9.81 14.20
N THR A 386 -10.35 -9.01 14.33
CA THR A 386 -10.01 -8.33 15.59
C THR A 386 -10.20 -6.83 15.47
N VAL A 387 -10.87 -6.24 16.46
CA VAL A 387 -10.98 -4.79 16.66
C VAL A 387 -10.09 -4.41 17.84
N ASN A 388 -9.21 -3.43 17.67
CA ASN A 388 -8.33 -3.01 18.75
C ASN A 388 -9.14 -2.35 19.87
N THR A 389 -8.91 -2.75 21.12
CA THR A 389 -9.59 -2.19 22.29
C THR A 389 -9.35 -0.69 22.46
N ASN A 390 -8.28 -0.13 21.91
CA ASN A 390 -8.04 1.33 21.93
C ASN A 390 -9.23 2.11 21.35
N LEU A 391 -9.91 1.60 20.32
CA LEU A 391 -11.11 2.25 19.78
C LEU A 391 -12.27 2.28 20.79
N VAL A 392 -12.40 1.24 21.62
CA VAL A 392 -13.43 1.17 22.67
C VAL A 392 -13.08 2.12 23.80
N ASP A 393 -11.81 2.18 24.17
CA ASP A 393 -11.29 3.09 25.20
C ASP A 393 -11.49 4.55 24.77
N ASP A 394 -11.19 4.88 23.50
CA ASP A 394 -11.41 6.22 22.92
C ASP A 394 -12.90 6.62 22.95
N TYR A 395 -13.79 5.70 22.58
CA TYR A 395 -15.23 5.95 22.66
C TYR A 395 -15.68 6.22 24.11
N CYS A 396 -15.24 5.38 25.05
CA CYS A 396 -15.57 5.53 26.47
C CYS A 396 -15.05 6.86 27.03
N ALA A 397 -13.82 7.24 26.68
CA ALA A 397 -13.23 8.52 27.05
C ALA A 397 -14.00 9.71 26.46
N GLY A 398 -14.34 9.66 25.18
CA GLY A 398 -15.11 10.71 24.50
C GLY A 398 -16.52 10.89 25.06
N LYS A 399 -17.15 9.80 25.54
CA LYS A 399 -18.47 9.83 26.20
C LYS A 399 -18.40 10.02 27.71
N LYS A 400 -17.20 10.07 28.31
CA LYS A 400 -16.97 10.17 29.76
C LYS A 400 -17.69 9.06 30.54
N ILE A 401 -17.60 7.82 30.05
CA ILE A 401 -18.16 6.62 30.68
C ILE A 401 -17.08 5.56 30.90
N THR A 402 -17.28 4.64 31.84
CA THR A 402 -16.39 3.48 32.03
C THR A 402 -16.82 2.29 31.16
N PRO A 403 -15.94 1.32 30.89
CA PRO A 403 -16.30 0.08 30.19
C PRO A 403 -17.46 -0.69 30.86
N GLU A 404 -17.55 -0.67 32.20
CA GLU A 404 -18.67 -1.28 32.93
C GLU A 404 -20.00 -0.57 32.65
N GLN A 405 -19.99 0.76 32.57
CA GLN A 405 -21.18 1.55 32.22
C GLN A 405 -21.58 1.28 30.77
N MET A 406 -20.62 1.21 29.86
CA MET A 406 -20.83 0.86 28.46
C MET A 406 -21.50 -0.52 28.31
N LEU A 407 -20.97 -1.56 28.96
CA LEU A 407 -21.48 -2.93 28.84
C LEU A 407 -22.91 -3.14 29.40
N LYS A 408 -23.36 -2.23 30.27
CA LYS A 408 -24.69 -2.23 30.89
C LYS A 408 -25.73 -1.40 30.12
N SER A 409 -25.33 -0.61 29.12
CA SER A 409 -26.21 0.29 28.38
C SER A 409 -26.33 -0.10 26.92
N ASP A 410 -27.57 -0.40 26.48
CA ASP A 410 -27.88 -0.72 25.09
C ASP A 410 -27.54 0.45 24.14
N GLU A 411 -27.76 1.69 24.60
CA GLU A 411 -27.40 2.90 23.87
C GLU A 411 -25.88 3.00 23.67
N HIS A 412 -25.10 2.73 24.71
CA HIS A 412 -23.65 2.77 24.59
C HIS A 412 -23.08 1.63 23.77
N LEU A 413 -23.67 0.43 23.83
CA LEU A 413 -23.30 -0.68 22.94
C LEU A 413 -23.57 -0.35 21.47
N LYS A 414 -24.72 0.26 21.16
CA LYS A 414 -25.00 0.79 19.81
C LYS A 414 -24.02 1.88 19.41
N GLY A 415 -23.64 2.77 20.33
CA GLY A 415 -22.64 3.80 20.09
C GLY A 415 -21.24 3.25 19.82
N VAL A 416 -20.80 2.23 20.56
CA VAL A 416 -19.54 1.50 20.28
C VAL A 416 -19.62 0.82 18.92
N ALA A 417 -20.72 0.13 18.62
CA ALA A 417 -20.91 -0.52 17.32
C ALA A 417 -20.79 0.48 16.17
N ARG A 418 -21.41 1.66 16.28
CA ARG A 418 -21.24 2.77 15.32
C ARG A 418 -19.80 3.23 15.22
N TYR A 419 -19.15 3.45 16.35
CA TYR A 419 -17.78 3.97 16.40
C TYR A 419 -16.78 3.04 15.69
N VAL A 420 -16.96 1.72 15.84
CA VAL A 420 -16.05 0.69 15.30
C VAL A 420 -16.53 0.02 14.00
N ALA A 421 -17.77 0.28 13.55
CA ALA A 421 -18.33 -0.35 12.36
C ALA A 421 -17.47 -0.17 11.10
N PRO A 422 -16.87 1.01 10.80
CA PRO A 422 -16.00 1.12 9.64
C PRO A 422 -14.76 0.21 9.73
N ASN A 423 -14.14 0.09 10.92
CA ASN A 423 -13.05 -0.87 11.15
C ASN A 423 -13.53 -2.31 10.92
N PHE A 424 -14.68 -2.67 11.45
CA PHE A 424 -15.24 -4.01 11.24
C PHE A 424 -15.49 -4.32 9.75
N VAL A 425 -15.98 -3.34 8.97
CA VAL A 425 -16.15 -3.48 7.51
C VAL A 425 -14.80 -3.69 6.82
N HIS A 426 -13.77 -2.93 7.20
CA HIS A 426 -12.40 -3.07 6.68
C HIS A 426 -11.85 -4.49 6.93
N GLU A 427 -11.83 -4.94 8.18
CA GLU A 427 -11.28 -6.25 8.54
C GLU A 427 -12.09 -7.41 7.96
N THR A 428 -13.42 -7.25 7.86
CA THR A 428 -14.26 -8.25 7.19
C THR A 428 -13.97 -8.30 5.69
N MET A 429 -13.51 -7.20 5.08
CA MET A 429 -13.08 -7.24 3.69
C MET A 429 -11.83 -8.11 3.51
N HIS A 430 -10.86 -8.08 4.43
CA HIS A 430 -9.74 -9.02 4.41
C HIS A 430 -10.18 -10.47 4.59
N GLN A 431 -11.15 -10.74 5.48
CA GLN A 431 -11.75 -12.07 5.59
C GLN A 431 -12.40 -12.51 4.26
N ARG A 432 -13.14 -11.62 3.60
CA ARG A 432 -13.79 -11.89 2.31
C ARG A 432 -12.76 -12.17 1.20
N GLN A 433 -11.67 -11.42 1.17
CA GLN A 433 -10.57 -11.62 0.22
C GLN A 433 -9.91 -12.99 0.42
N ASP A 434 -9.65 -13.37 1.67
CA ASP A 434 -9.07 -14.66 2.02
C ASP A 434 -10.02 -15.82 1.66
N ALA A 435 -11.30 -15.72 2.03
CA ALA A 435 -12.32 -16.70 1.68
C ALA A 435 -12.48 -16.86 0.16
N TRP A 436 -12.49 -15.74 -0.59
CA TRP A 436 -12.52 -15.74 -2.04
C TRP A 436 -11.28 -16.44 -2.63
N ALA A 437 -10.09 -16.14 -2.12
CA ALA A 437 -8.85 -16.75 -2.60
C ALA A 437 -8.81 -18.26 -2.35
N SER A 438 -9.17 -18.71 -1.13
CA SER A 438 -9.26 -20.13 -0.80
C SER A 438 -10.25 -20.87 -1.71
N ARG A 439 -11.46 -20.32 -1.90
CA ARG A 439 -12.49 -20.91 -2.78
C ARG A 439 -12.02 -21.03 -4.22
N ASN A 440 -11.24 -20.07 -4.70
CA ASN A 440 -10.69 -20.08 -6.06
C ASN A 440 -9.39 -20.87 -6.18
N GLY A 441 -8.96 -21.58 -5.12
CA GLY A 441 -7.75 -22.38 -5.12
C GLY A 441 -6.46 -21.55 -5.28
N LEU A 442 -6.50 -20.28 -4.88
CA LEU A 442 -5.37 -19.36 -4.91
C LEU A 442 -4.50 -19.46 -3.65
N ASP A 443 -4.91 -20.27 -2.69
CA ASP A 443 -4.10 -20.61 -1.53
C ASP A 443 -2.95 -21.54 -1.96
N TYR A 444 -1.74 -20.99 -2.01
CA TYR A 444 -0.51 -21.74 -2.27
C TYR A 444 0.37 -21.85 -1.00
N ILE A 445 -0.19 -21.79 0.22
CA ILE A 445 0.55 -22.02 1.50
C ILE A 445 1.47 -23.24 1.42
N LYS A 446 0.99 -24.34 0.83
CA LYS A 446 1.76 -25.57 0.57
C LYS A 446 3.14 -25.31 -0.05
N TYR A 447 3.27 -24.26 -0.85
CA TYR A 447 4.48 -23.89 -1.59
C TYR A 447 5.24 -22.72 -0.95
N ARG A 448 4.78 -22.16 0.18
CA ARG A 448 5.39 -21.00 0.86
C ARG A 448 5.60 -21.13 2.37
N GLY A 449 5.00 -22.11 3.04
CA GLY A 449 5.22 -22.34 4.48
C GLY A 449 4.68 -21.26 5.43
N GLY A 450 3.59 -20.55 5.08
CA GLY A 450 3.05 -19.40 5.85
C GLY A 450 1.55 -19.48 6.25
N SER A 451 1.02 -18.41 6.86
CA SER A 451 -0.32 -18.33 7.48
C SER A 451 -1.45 -17.79 6.59
N THR A 452 -1.13 -17.12 5.47
CA THR A 452 -2.09 -16.72 4.41
C THR A 452 -1.56 -17.17 3.05
N GLY A 453 -2.48 -17.57 2.15
CA GLY A 453 -2.12 -18.34 0.96
C GLY A 453 -1.92 -17.60 -0.34
N GLN A 454 -2.33 -16.34 -0.45
CA GLN A 454 -2.07 -15.47 -1.59
C GLN A 454 -1.14 -14.31 -1.18
N PRO A 455 -0.41 -13.65 -2.12
CA PRO A 455 0.53 -12.61 -1.75
C PRO A 455 -0.30 -11.42 -1.30
N TYR A 456 0.09 -10.83 -0.17
CA TYR A 456 -0.54 -9.63 0.31
C TYR A 456 -0.03 -8.44 -0.51
N GLN A 457 -0.96 -7.66 -1.07
CA GLN A 457 -0.66 -6.56 -1.97
C GLN A 457 -1.49 -5.31 -1.60
N MET A 458 -1.09 -4.15 -2.10
CA MET A 458 -1.69 -2.86 -1.73
C MET A 458 -3.14 -2.68 -2.20
N GLU A 459 -3.55 -3.26 -3.32
CA GLU A 459 -4.93 -3.29 -3.83
C GLU A 459 -5.89 -4.02 -2.89
N MET A 460 -5.43 -4.99 -2.07
CA MET A 460 -6.24 -5.62 -1.01
C MET A 460 -6.56 -4.62 0.09
N GLU A 461 -5.55 -3.88 0.54
CA GLU A 461 -5.72 -2.77 1.48
C GLU A 461 -6.58 -1.66 0.88
N THR A 462 -6.34 -1.32 -0.39
CA THR A 462 -7.10 -0.28 -1.10
C THR A 462 -8.58 -0.65 -1.23
N GLU A 463 -8.89 -1.91 -1.53
CA GLU A 463 -10.27 -2.43 -1.53
C GLU A 463 -10.88 -2.34 -0.13
N ALA A 464 -10.16 -2.78 0.91
CA ALA A 464 -10.65 -2.74 2.30
C ALA A 464 -10.92 -1.32 2.79
N PHE A 465 -9.99 -0.38 2.56
CA PHE A 465 -10.18 1.03 2.86
C PHE A 465 -11.31 1.67 2.04
N SER A 466 -11.44 1.33 0.76
CA SER A 466 -12.51 1.86 -0.09
C SER A 466 -13.88 1.36 0.37
N MET A 467 -14.00 0.08 0.74
CA MET A 467 -15.23 -0.50 1.31
C MET A 467 -15.61 0.18 2.64
N GLN A 468 -14.65 0.39 3.52
CA GLN A 468 -14.84 1.12 4.78
C GLN A 468 -15.29 2.57 4.55
N ALA A 469 -14.65 3.26 3.61
CA ALA A 469 -14.92 4.66 3.32
C ALA A 469 -16.28 4.84 2.64
N ALA A 470 -16.61 3.99 1.66
CA ALA A 470 -17.92 3.95 1.02
C ALA A 470 -19.03 3.63 2.03
N PHE A 471 -18.81 2.69 2.97
CA PHE A 471 -19.75 2.44 4.08
C PHE A 471 -20.05 3.73 4.84
N SER A 472 -19.01 4.43 5.29
CA SER A 472 -19.12 5.61 6.14
C SER A 472 -19.76 6.78 5.39
N ALA A 473 -19.36 7.01 4.14
CA ALA A 473 -19.91 8.05 3.28
C ALA A 473 -21.39 7.83 2.96
N GLU A 474 -21.77 6.59 2.59
CA GLU A 474 -23.18 6.27 2.31
C GLU A 474 -24.05 6.39 3.57
N LYS A 475 -23.53 5.96 4.73
CA LYS A 475 -24.25 6.08 6.00
C LYS A 475 -24.47 7.55 6.37
N ALA A 476 -23.47 8.41 6.17
CA ALA A 476 -23.61 9.85 6.36
C ALA A 476 -24.61 10.47 5.36
N LYS A 477 -24.62 10.04 4.10
CA LYS A 477 -25.62 10.47 3.11
C LYS A 477 -27.05 10.08 3.54
N LYS A 478 -27.26 8.87 4.06
CA LYS A 478 -28.60 8.35 4.44
C LYS A 478 -29.11 8.86 5.78
N THR A 479 -28.23 9.04 6.76
CA THR A 479 -28.61 9.37 8.16
C THR A 479 -28.28 10.80 8.56
N GLY A 480 -27.57 11.53 7.69
CA GLY A 480 -27.14 12.91 7.90
C GLY A 480 -25.64 13.02 8.20
N PRO A 481 -25.03 14.18 7.91
CA PRO A 481 -23.58 14.40 8.06
C PRO A 481 -23.08 14.26 9.50
N ALA A 482 -23.97 14.40 10.49
CA ALA A 482 -23.66 14.17 11.90
C ALA A 482 -23.21 12.72 12.20
N TYR A 483 -23.43 11.76 11.29
CA TYR A 483 -22.89 10.41 11.41
C TYR A 483 -21.35 10.40 11.48
N LEU A 484 -20.67 11.20 10.65
CA LEU A 484 -19.20 11.21 10.58
C LEU A 484 -18.57 11.71 11.90
N ALA A 485 -19.29 12.52 12.67
CA ALA A 485 -18.84 12.96 14.00
C ALA A 485 -19.00 11.87 15.08
N GLN A 486 -19.62 10.74 14.77
CA GLN A 486 -19.89 9.64 15.70
C GLN A 486 -18.99 8.42 15.48
N ILE A 487 -18.13 8.45 14.47
CA ILE A 487 -17.14 7.42 14.17
C ILE A 487 -15.73 7.90 14.53
N SER A 488 -14.72 7.02 14.48
CA SER A 488 -13.35 7.42 14.78
C SER A 488 -12.85 8.51 13.80
N PRO A 489 -12.00 9.46 14.25
CA PRO A 489 -11.48 10.52 13.39
C PRO A 489 -10.76 10.01 12.14
N SER A 490 -10.01 8.91 12.27
CA SER A 490 -9.33 8.25 11.15
C SER A 490 -10.33 7.73 10.10
N HIS A 491 -11.44 7.13 10.53
CA HIS A 491 -12.47 6.62 9.61
C HIS A 491 -13.25 7.75 8.93
N ARG A 492 -13.50 8.84 9.65
CA ARG A 492 -14.06 10.06 9.06
C ARG A 492 -13.15 10.61 7.96
N ALA A 493 -11.85 10.74 8.22
CA ALA A 493 -10.89 11.23 7.24
C ALA A 493 -10.88 10.36 5.97
N ASN A 494 -10.94 9.02 6.13
CA ASN A 494 -11.04 8.10 4.98
C ASN A 494 -12.31 8.33 4.16
N ALA A 495 -13.46 8.53 4.83
CA ALA A 495 -14.73 8.79 4.16
C ALA A 495 -14.70 10.11 3.36
N GLU A 496 -14.18 11.19 3.95
CA GLU A 496 -14.04 12.49 3.31
C GLU A 496 -13.14 12.40 2.07
N ARG A 497 -11.96 11.78 2.19
CA ARG A 497 -11.01 11.60 1.08
C ARG A 497 -11.53 10.71 -0.03
N PHE A 498 -12.28 9.66 0.31
CA PHE A 498 -12.93 8.81 -0.68
C PHE A 498 -13.97 9.59 -1.50
N MET A 499 -14.68 10.53 -0.88
CA MET A 499 -15.59 11.42 -1.62
C MET A 499 -14.84 12.38 -2.55
N GLU A 500 -13.65 12.85 -2.15
CA GLU A 500 -12.83 13.79 -2.93
C GLU A 500 -12.21 13.16 -4.20
N ASP A 501 -11.49 12.03 -4.08
CA ASP A 501 -10.78 11.42 -5.23
C ASP A 501 -10.98 9.90 -5.35
N GLY A 502 -11.88 9.30 -4.56
CA GLY A 502 -12.23 7.88 -4.67
C GLY A 502 -11.10 6.93 -4.33
N VAL A 503 -10.95 5.89 -5.15
CA VAL A 503 -9.98 4.80 -4.94
C VAL A 503 -8.54 5.32 -4.99
N ASP A 504 -8.26 6.32 -5.83
CA ASP A 504 -6.92 6.88 -5.99
C ASP A 504 -6.42 7.61 -4.74
N ALA A 505 -7.30 8.34 -4.04
CA ALA A 505 -6.99 8.94 -2.74
C ALA A 505 -6.63 7.85 -1.71
N MET A 506 -7.46 6.80 -1.63
CA MET A 506 -7.21 5.68 -0.71
C MET A 506 -5.88 5.00 -1.01
N ARG A 507 -5.60 4.72 -2.29
CA ARG A 507 -4.34 4.10 -2.70
C ARG A 507 -3.13 4.96 -2.33
N THR A 508 -3.15 6.24 -2.68
CA THR A 508 -1.99 7.14 -2.53
C THR A 508 -1.69 7.45 -1.07
N GLU A 509 -2.71 7.70 -0.25
CA GLU A 509 -2.52 7.98 1.16
C GLU A 509 -2.11 6.72 1.92
N LYS A 510 -2.84 5.61 1.73
CA LYS A 510 -2.63 4.42 2.54
C LYS A 510 -1.34 3.72 2.17
N HIS A 511 -0.90 3.74 0.92
CA HIS A 511 0.42 3.17 0.59
C HIS A 511 1.59 3.88 1.32
N LYS A 512 1.42 5.12 1.82
CA LYS A 512 2.41 5.77 2.71
C LYS A 512 2.45 5.16 4.11
N LEU A 513 1.36 4.54 4.56
CA LEU A 513 1.25 3.87 5.87
C LEU A 513 1.66 2.39 5.79
N TYR A 514 1.60 1.80 4.60
CA TYR A 514 1.87 0.38 4.34
C TYR A 514 3.12 0.18 3.49
N THR A 515 4.23 0.77 3.90
CA THR A 515 5.46 0.77 3.10
C THR A 515 6.15 -0.59 3.00
N GLY A 516 5.75 -1.55 3.84
CA GLY A 516 6.14 -2.96 3.73
C GLY A 516 5.37 -3.77 2.68
N ILE A 517 4.32 -3.21 2.06
CA ILE A 517 3.45 -3.93 1.11
C ILE A 517 3.73 -3.43 -0.32
N SER A 518 3.94 -4.36 -1.25
CA SER A 518 4.07 -4.04 -2.67
C SER A 518 2.72 -3.75 -3.32
N SER A 519 2.72 -2.94 -4.38
CA SER A 519 1.59 -2.86 -5.31
C SER A 519 1.32 -4.24 -5.95
N MET A 520 0.22 -4.37 -6.66
CA MET A 520 -0.11 -5.58 -7.42
C MET A 520 0.97 -5.92 -8.42
N GLU A 521 1.50 -4.92 -9.13
CA GLU A 521 2.61 -5.14 -10.05
C GLU A 521 3.92 -5.47 -9.32
N GLY A 522 4.26 -4.77 -8.24
CA GLY A 522 5.45 -5.10 -7.44
C GLY A 522 5.40 -6.52 -6.86
N ALA A 523 4.27 -6.90 -6.27
CA ALA A 523 4.03 -8.25 -5.77
C ALA A 523 4.10 -9.28 -6.90
N SER A 524 3.46 -9.03 -8.05
CA SER A 524 3.55 -9.92 -9.22
C SER A 524 4.98 -10.06 -9.72
N ALA A 525 5.75 -8.97 -9.75
CA ALA A 525 7.13 -8.96 -10.17
C ALA A 525 7.99 -9.88 -9.29
N GLN A 526 7.92 -9.69 -7.98
CA GLN A 526 8.64 -10.49 -6.98
C GLN A 526 8.22 -11.95 -7.03
N GLU A 527 6.92 -12.23 -7.16
CA GLU A 527 6.44 -13.61 -7.12
C GLU A 527 6.84 -14.44 -8.32
N PHE A 528 6.78 -13.86 -9.51
CA PHE A 528 7.27 -14.55 -10.69
C PHE A 528 8.80 -14.60 -10.71
N ARG A 529 9.50 -13.59 -10.18
CA ARG A 529 10.96 -13.64 -10.06
C ARG A 529 11.40 -14.80 -9.16
N LYS A 530 10.80 -14.92 -7.97
CA LYS A 530 11.01 -16.03 -7.04
C LYS A 530 10.70 -17.38 -7.68
N ALA A 531 9.71 -17.44 -8.57
CA ALA A 531 9.30 -18.67 -9.23
C ALA A 531 10.12 -19.02 -10.49
N GLN A 532 11.04 -18.17 -10.96
CA GLN A 532 11.78 -18.42 -12.21
C GLN A 532 12.57 -19.73 -12.18
N GLY A 533 13.23 -20.06 -11.06
CA GLY A 533 13.95 -21.34 -10.93
C GLY A 533 13.04 -22.56 -11.05
N ALA A 534 11.85 -22.50 -10.44
CA ALA A 534 10.83 -23.54 -10.58
C ALA A 534 10.29 -23.61 -12.03
N ALA A 535 10.08 -22.46 -12.68
CA ALA A 535 9.62 -22.41 -14.06
C ALA A 535 10.65 -23.01 -15.04
N ALA A 536 11.93 -22.68 -14.88
CA ALA A 536 13.03 -23.26 -15.65
C ALA A 536 13.14 -24.78 -15.44
N TYR A 537 12.97 -25.25 -14.20
CA TYR A 537 12.99 -26.68 -13.90
C TYR A 537 11.79 -27.43 -14.51
N VAL A 538 10.58 -26.85 -14.46
CA VAL A 538 9.41 -27.39 -15.17
C VAL A 538 9.69 -27.49 -16.66
N LYS A 539 10.21 -26.43 -17.27
CA LYS A 539 10.56 -26.42 -18.69
C LYS A 539 11.58 -27.51 -19.04
N LEU A 540 12.64 -27.65 -18.25
CA LEU A 540 13.65 -28.69 -18.43
C LEU A 540 13.03 -30.10 -18.45
N LEU A 541 12.16 -30.40 -17.48
CA LEU A 541 11.51 -31.71 -17.37
C LEU A 541 10.46 -31.93 -18.47
N GLU A 542 9.74 -30.90 -18.89
CA GLU A 542 8.80 -30.95 -20.02
C GLU A 542 9.52 -31.20 -21.34
N ASP A 543 10.65 -30.53 -21.57
CA ASP A 543 11.51 -30.71 -22.74
C ASP A 543 12.08 -32.14 -22.74
N LYS A 544 12.64 -32.61 -21.62
CA LYS A 544 13.13 -33.98 -21.47
C LYS A 544 12.04 -35.03 -21.75
N ARG A 545 10.81 -34.82 -21.24
CA ARG A 545 9.66 -35.71 -21.51
C ARG A 545 9.24 -35.69 -22.98
N ARG A 546 9.28 -34.53 -23.63
CA ARG A 546 8.92 -34.41 -25.06
C ARG A 546 9.94 -35.12 -25.94
N ASP A 547 11.23 -34.94 -25.65
CA ASP A 547 12.32 -35.47 -26.46
C ASP A 547 12.51 -36.99 -26.22
N ALA A 548 12.25 -37.46 -24.99
CA ALA A 548 12.28 -38.87 -24.64
C ALA A 548 11.23 -39.22 -23.55
N PRO A 549 10.01 -39.64 -23.92
CA PRO A 549 8.89 -39.83 -22.98
C PRO A 549 9.14 -40.80 -21.81
N ALA A 550 10.03 -41.78 -21.99
CA ALA A 550 10.38 -42.76 -20.95
C ALA A 550 11.63 -42.37 -20.12
N SER A 551 12.21 -41.18 -20.35
CA SER A 551 13.50 -40.79 -19.74
C SER A 551 13.39 -40.14 -18.36
N LEU A 552 12.20 -39.76 -17.93
CA LEU A 552 11.99 -39.20 -16.59
C LEU A 552 12.00 -40.32 -15.55
N THR A 553 12.87 -40.18 -14.55
CA THR A 553 12.84 -40.97 -13.32
C THR A 553 11.54 -40.71 -12.54
N GLU A 554 11.17 -41.61 -11.63
CA GLU A 554 9.99 -41.42 -10.77
C GLU A 554 10.06 -40.10 -9.97
N ALA A 555 11.24 -39.74 -9.49
CA ALA A 555 11.48 -38.48 -8.78
C ALA A 555 11.24 -37.27 -9.69
N GLU A 556 11.76 -37.29 -10.92
CA GLU A 556 11.52 -36.22 -11.90
C GLU A 556 10.06 -36.11 -12.32
N GLN A 557 9.32 -37.22 -12.39
CA GLN A 557 7.88 -37.21 -12.66
C GLN A 557 7.11 -36.56 -11.49
N ALA A 558 7.48 -36.89 -10.26
CA ALA A 558 6.90 -36.29 -9.06
C ALA A 558 7.21 -34.79 -8.97
N ASP A 559 8.45 -34.40 -9.26
CA ASP A 559 8.88 -32.99 -9.33
C ASP A 559 8.12 -32.23 -10.41
N LEU A 560 8.07 -32.77 -11.64
CA LEU A 560 7.34 -32.13 -12.74
C LEU A 560 5.89 -31.87 -12.34
N LYS A 561 5.21 -32.85 -11.75
CA LYS A 561 3.84 -32.68 -11.25
C LYS A 561 3.78 -31.57 -10.19
N LEU A 562 4.63 -31.64 -9.16
CA LEU A 562 4.62 -30.70 -8.04
C LEU A 562 4.87 -29.26 -8.49
N TYR A 563 5.94 -29.03 -9.26
CA TYR A 563 6.33 -27.69 -9.70
C TYR A 563 5.38 -27.15 -10.77
N ARG A 564 4.82 -28.00 -11.65
CA ARG A 564 3.80 -27.59 -12.61
C ARG A 564 2.53 -27.12 -11.90
N GLU A 565 2.02 -27.88 -10.93
CA GLU A 565 0.88 -27.47 -10.10
C GLU A 565 1.15 -26.14 -9.38
N ALA A 566 2.37 -25.96 -8.87
CA ALA A 566 2.78 -24.72 -8.20
C ALA A 566 2.80 -23.53 -9.17
N MET A 567 3.29 -23.71 -10.40
CA MET A 567 3.32 -22.67 -11.43
C MET A 567 1.93 -22.35 -11.94
N ASP A 568 1.10 -23.36 -12.23
CA ASP A 568 -0.27 -23.16 -12.69
C ASP A 568 -1.10 -22.39 -11.66
N LYS A 569 -0.89 -22.67 -10.36
CA LYS A 569 -1.53 -21.90 -9.29
C LYS A 569 -1.06 -20.43 -9.25
N ARG A 570 0.21 -20.15 -9.49
CA ARG A 570 0.73 -18.76 -9.57
C ARG A 570 0.18 -18.00 -10.78
N PHE A 571 0.15 -18.63 -11.96
CA PHE A 571 -0.47 -18.02 -13.14
C PHE A 571 -1.97 -17.79 -12.93
N LYS A 572 -2.67 -18.74 -12.30
CA LYS A 572 -4.08 -18.59 -11.93
C LYS A 572 -4.27 -17.41 -10.97
N TRP A 573 -3.45 -17.31 -9.92
CA TRP A 573 -3.46 -16.18 -9.00
C TRP A 573 -3.33 -14.86 -9.75
N TYR A 574 -2.27 -14.69 -10.55
CA TYR A 574 -2.00 -13.46 -11.31
C TYR A 574 -3.19 -13.02 -12.16
N THR A 575 -3.73 -13.92 -12.97
CA THR A 575 -4.88 -13.61 -13.83
C THR A 575 -6.11 -13.23 -13.00
N MET A 576 -6.44 -14.02 -11.98
CA MET A 576 -7.67 -13.81 -11.21
C MET A 576 -7.58 -12.56 -10.33
N ILE A 577 -6.42 -12.29 -9.72
CA ILE A 577 -6.28 -11.13 -8.84
C ILE A 577 -6.28 -9.83 -9.65
N GLN A 578 -5.68 -9.81 -10.85
CA GLN A 578 -5.73 -8.65 -11.75
C GLN A 578 -7.17 -8.33 -12.15
N GLN A 579 -7.92 -9.36 -12.56
CA GLN A 579 -9.34 -9.21 -12.92
C GLN A 579 -10.19 -8.77 -11.73
N LYS A 580 -9.97 -9.36 -10.56
CA LYS A 580 -10.67 -8.98 -9.33
C LYS A 580 -10.38 -7.53 -8.96
N SER A 581 -9.11 -7.13 -8.88
CA SER A 581 -8.72 -5.78 -8.49
C SER A 581 -9.30 -4.72 -9.42
N ALA A 582 -9.26 -4.94 -10.75
CA ALA A 582 -9.87 -4.05 -11.72
C ALA A 582 -11.42 -3.99 -11.60
N ALA A 583 -12.06 -5.11 -11.26
CA ALA A 583 -13.51 -5.14 -11.04
C ALA A 583 -13.92 -4.43 -9.75
N ASP A 584 -13.16 -4.59 -8.66
CA ASP A 584 -13.43 -3.92 -7.39
C ASP A 584 -13.18 -2.42 -7.47
N GLU A 585 -12.11 -1.99 -8.14
CA GLU A 585 -11.86 -0.58 -8.40
C GLU A 585 -13.02 0.06 -9.17
N ARG A 586 -13.45 -0.56 -10.27
CA ARG A 586 -14.63 -0.09 -11.03
C ARG A 586 -15.87 -0.04 -10.15
N LYS A 587 -16.13 -1.08 -9.34
CA LYS A 587 -17.27 -1.14 -8.41
C LYS A 587 -17.22 0.03 -7.41
N MET A 588 -16.06 0.33 -6.84
CA MET A 588 -15.90 1.43 -5.89
C MET A 588 -16.10 2.80 -6.54
N LEU A 589 -15.60 2.99 -7.77
CA LEU A 589 -15.82 4.22 -8.53
C LEU A 589 -17.31 4.42 -8.87
N GLU A 590 -18.00 3.38 -9.34
CA GLU A 590 -19.45 3.41 -9.60
C GLU A 590 -20.25 3.71 -8.32
N TRP A 591 -19.81 3.19 -7.17
CA TRP A 591 -20.46 3.49 -5.89
C TRP A 591 -20.31 4.96 -5.50
N ARG A 592 -19.09 5.50 -5.64
CA ARG A 592 -18.80 6.92 -5.39
C ARG A 592 -19.61 7.84 -6.29
N GLU A 593 -19.64 7.58 -7.59
CA GLU A 593 -20.43 8.37 -8.55
C GLU A 593 -21.92 8.41 -8.19
N GLY A 594 -22.45 7.30 -7.66
CA GLY A 594 -23.82 7.24 -7.13
C GLY A 594 -24.07 8.10 -5.88
N PHE A 595 -23.01 8.59 -5.22
CA PHE A 595 -23.13 9.53 -4.10
C PHE A 595 -23.29 10.98 -4.58
N ASP A 596 -22.70 11.35 -5.72
CA ASP A 596 -22.73 12.72 -6.27
C ASP A 596 -23.94 13.02 -7.15
N ALA A 597 -24.62 11.98 -7.66
CA ALA A 597 -25.84 12.18 -8.44
C ALA A 597 -26.91 12.90 -7.60
N PRO A 598 -27.38 14.10 -8.01
CA PRO A 598 -28.53 14.72 -7.36
C PRO A 598 -29.68 13.73 -7.48
N THR A 599 -30.38 13.48 -6.37
CA THR A 599 -31.65 12.77 -6.41
C THR A 599 -32.60 13.59 -7.27
N VAL A 600 -32.65 13.31 -8.57
CA VAL A 600 -33.72 13.77 -9.44
C VAL A 600 -34.94 13.05 -8.92
N SER A 601 -35.69 13.75 -8.06
CA SER A 601 -37.04 13.34 -7.74
C SER A 601 -37.79 13.38 -9.05
N VAL A 602 -37.98 12.21 -9.66
CA VAL A 602 -38.97 12.04 -10.71
C VAL A 602 -40.30 12.18 -9.99
N VAL A 603 -40.77 13.42 -9.87
CA VAL A 603 -42.15 13.72 -9.55
C VAL A 603 -42.95 13.04 -10.66
N PRO A 604 -43.80 12.04 -10.36
CA PRO A 604 -44.71 11.51 -11.35
C PRO A 604 -45.56 12.69 -11.82
N LEU A 605 -45.55 12.98 -13.11
CA LEU A 605 -46.46 13.97 -13.68
C LEU A 605 -47.90 13.55 -13.29
N PRO A 606 -48.65 14.40 -12.57
CA PRO A 606 -50.04 14.12 -12.31
C PRO A 606 -50.81 14.38 -13.60
N GLY A 607 -51.17 13.29 -14.29
CA GLY A 607 -52.16 13.29 -15.37
C GLY A 607 -51.70 13.92 -16.68
N ALA A 608 -51.42 13.07 -17.67
CA ALA A 608 -51.75 13.30 -19.07
C ALA A 608 -52.20 11.98 -19.68
#